data_AF-A0A1M7KJH3-F1
#
_entry.id   AF-A0A1M7KJH3-F1
#
_cell.length_a   1.000
_cell.length_b   1.000
_cell.length_c   1.000
_cell.angle_alpha   90.00
_cell.angle_beta   90.00
_cell.angle_gamma   90.00
#
_symmetry.space_group_name_H-M   'P 1'
#
loop_
_entity.id
_entity.type
_entity.pdbx_description
1 polymer ?
#
loop_
_entity_poly.entity_id
_entity_poly.type
_entity_poly.pdbx_seq_one_letter_code
_entity_poly.pdbx_strand_id
1 'polypeptide(L)' 'MTKINDPVNLNGKLFGYEIRYNNPVNPTIAPGRFNGNIAEVDWKNSTEDLLKRYNYEYDNLNRLKNAFYKEPTTGN' A
#
# COMPACT_ATOMS: atom_id res chain seq x y z
N MET A 1 2.63 -5.16 13.96
CA MET A 1 2.00 -3.83 13.77
C MET A 1 2.18 -3.46 12.31
N THR A 2 1.10 -3.18 11.58
CA THR A 2 1.16 -2.91 10.12
C THR A 2 0.51 -1.59 9.74
N LYS A 3 -0.02 -0.83 10.70
CA LYS A 3 -0.82 0.37 10.45
C LYS A 3 -0.48 1.48 11.45
N ILE A 4 -0.42 2.71 10.96
CA ILE A 4 -0.28 3.96 11.74
C ILE A 4 -1.40 4.90 11.29
N ASN A 5 -2.33 5.25 12.20
CA ASN A 5 -3.58 5.94 11.88
C ASN A 5 -4.33 5.28 10.72
N ASP A 6 -5.41 5.89 10.22
CA ASP A 6 -6.11 5.37 9.05
C ASP A 6 -5.80 6.23 7.81
N PRO A 7 -5.03 5.71 6.82
CA PRO A 7 -4.76 6.46 5.60
C PRO A 7 -6.03 6.76 4.79
N VAL A 8 -7.11 5.98 4.96
CA VAL A 8 -8.39 6.25 4.27
C VAL A 8 -9.14 7.40 4.95
N ASN A 9 -8.99 7.55 6.27
CA ASN A 9 -9.65 8.58 7.06
C ASN A 9 -8.72 9.14 8.14
N LEU A 10 -8.00 10.22 7.81
CA LEU A 10 -7.02 10.81 8.72
C LEU A 10 -7.63 11.39 9.99
N ASN A 11 -8.91 11.78 10.01
CA ASN A 11 -9.61 12.31 11.19
C ASN A 11 -8.77 13.35 12.00
N GLY A 12 -8.23 14.36 11.30
CA GLY A 12 -7.39 15.41 11.88
C GLY A 12 -5.93 15.02 12.16
N LYS A 13 -5.50 13.79 11.84
CA LYS A 13 -4.09 13.38 11.88
C LYS A 13 -3.35 13.86 10.66
N LEU A 14 -2.05 14.11 10.81
CA LEU A 14 -1.21 14.62 9.72
C LEU A 14 -0.77 13.54 8.72
N PHE A 15 -0.80 12.27 9.13
CA PHE A 15 -0.30 11.16 8.34
C PHE A 15 -0.97 9.84 8.72
N GLY A 16 -1.19 8.98 7.72
CA GLY A 16 -1.69 7.62 7.86
C GLY A 16 -0.97 6.67 6.92
N TYR A 17 -0.79 5.43 7.36
CA TYR A 17 -0.02 4.41 6.64
C TYR A 17 -0.52 3.01 6.97
N GLU A 18 -0.61 2.13 5.97
CA GLU A 18 -0.99 0.73 6.15
C GLU A 18 -0.18 -0.17 5.22
N ILE A 19 0.39 -1.24 5.79
CA ILE A 19 1.12 -2.30 5.10
C ILE A 19 0.24 -3.54 5.03
N ARG A 20 0.11 -4.13 3.84
CA ARG A 20 -0.58 -5.40 3.63
C ARG A 20 0.41 -6.43 3.07
N TYR A 21 0.52 -7.54 3.79
CA TYR A 21 1.30 -8.70 3.38
C TYR A 21 0.40 -9.69 2.65
N ASN A 22 -0.68 -10.12 3.30
CA ASN A 22 -1.46 -11.28 2.86
C ASN A 22 -2.78 -10.91 2.17
N ASN A 23 -3.29 -9.70 2.39
CA ASN A 23 -4.63 -9.24 1.98
C ASN A 23 -4.58 -7.89 1.23
N PRO A 24 -3.79 -7.76 0.15
CA PRO A 24 -3.77 -6.54 -0.66
C PRO A 24 -5.15 -6.26 -1.26
N VAL A 25 -5.46 -4.99 -1.50
CA VAL A 25 -6.74 -4.60 -2.07
C VAL A 25 -6.86 -5.04 -3.54
N ASN A 26 -5.74 -5.08 -4.28
CA ASN A 26 -5.69 -5.58 -5.66
C ASN A 26 -4.81 -6.84 -5.79
N PRO A 27 -5.32 -8.03 -5.45
CA PRO A 27 -4.55 -9.28 -5.49
C PRO A 27 -4.12 -9.71 -6.90
N THR A 28 -4.74 -9.15 -7.94
CA THR A 28 -4.36 -9.38 -9.35
C THR A 28 -3.06 -8.68 -9.74
N ILE A 29 -2.75 -7.53 -9.12
CA ILE A 29 -1.52 -6.75 -9.39
C ILE A 29 -0.41 -7.19 -8.43
N ALA A 30 -0.72 -7.29 -7.15
CA ALA A 30 0.19 -7.82 -6.14
C ALA A 30 -0.53 -8.92 -5.35
N PRO A 31 -0.23 -10.20 -5.58
CA PRO A 31 -0.80 -11.29 -4.80
C PRO A 31 -0.30 -11.25 -3.35
N GLY A 32 -1.13 -11.77 -2.44
CA GLY A 32 -0.75 -11.92 -1.02
C GLY A 32 0.55 -12.70 -0.83
N ARG A 33 1.35 -12.28 0.14
CA ARG A 33 2.71 -12.74 0.43
C ARG A 33 2.83 -13.31 1.84
N PHE A 34 2.78 -14.63 1.92
CA PHE A 34 2.86 -15.37 3.19
C PHE A 34 4.30 -15.64 3.66
N ASN A 35 5.29 -15.13 2.94
CA ASN A 35 6.73 -15.26 3.24
C ASN A 35 7.33 -14.01 3.91
N GLY A 36 6.49 -13.06 4.33
CA GLY A 36 6.93 -11.82 4.97
C GLY A 36 7.26 -10.67 4.00
N ASN A 37 7.12 -10.87 2.68
CA ASN A 37 7.21 -9.78 1.72
C ASN A 37 5.98 -8.87 1.79
N ILE A 38 6.16 -7.58 1.53
CA ILE A 38 5.05 -6.63 1.49
C ILE A 38 4.35 -6.74 0.13
N ALA A 39 3.05 -6.98 0.11
CA ALA A 39 2.29 -6.98 -1.13
C ALA A 39 1.85 -5.57 -1.53
N GLU A 40 1.42 -4.76 -0.56
CA GLU A 40 0.83 -3.46 -0.81
C GLU A 40 1.07 -2.50 0.35
N VAL A 41 1.18 -1.21 0.03
CA VAL A 41 1.22 -0.11 0.99
C VAL A 41 0.22 0.95 0.58
N ASP A 42 -0.56 1.42 1.54
CA ASP A 42 -1.34 2.65 1.43
C ASP A 42 -0.76 3.73 2.33
N TRP A 43 -0.74 4.96 1.84
CA TRP A 43 -0.36 6.12 2.65
C TRP A 43 -1.09 7.38 2.24
N LYS A 44 -1.29 8.27 3.21
CA LYS A 44 -1.94 9.56 3.02
C LYS A 44 -1.35 10.56 3.99
N ASN A 45 -1.11 11.79 3.52
CA ASN A 45 -0.76 12.93 4.37
C ASN A 45 -1.87 13.98 4.30
N SER A 46 -1.99 14.81 5.33
CA SER A 46 -3.06 15.82 5.42
C SER A 46 -2.87 17.01 4.49
N THR A 47 -1.66 17.21 3.94
CA THR A 47 -1.35 18.38 3.10
C THR A 47 -1.92 18.22 1.70
N GLU A 48 -1.65 17.07 1.07
CA GLU A 48 -2.21 16.75 -0.26
C GLU A 48 -3.60 16.12 -0.15
N ASP A 49 -3.93 15.54 1.01
CA ASP A 49 -5.14 14.79 1.31
C ASP A 49 -5.52 13.77 0.21
N LEU A 50 -4.51 13.13 -0.38
CA LEU A 50 -4.66 12.15 -1.45
C LEU A 50 -4.16 10.78 -1.02
N LEU A 51 -5.02 9.76 -1.12
CA LEU A 51 -4.64 8.38 -0.83
C LEU A 51 -3.74 7.86 -1.96
N LYS A 52 -2.58 7.35 -1.58
CA LYS A 52 -1.55 6.83 -2.48
C LYS A 52 -1.28 5.37 -2.15
N ARG A 53 -1.07 4.56 -3.19
CA ARG A 53 -0.85 3.13 -3.08
C ARG A 53 0.40 2.71 -3.85
N TYR A 54 1.15 1.79 -3.26
CA TYR A 54 2.13 0.99 -3.98
C TYR A 54 1.77 -0.49 -3.89
N ASN A 55 1.79 -1.18 -5.03
CA ASN A 55 1.73 -2.64 -5.11
C ASN A 55 3.11 -3.18 -5.52
N TYR A 56 3.59 -4.25 -4.88
CA TYR A 56 4.95 -4.76 -5.10
C TYR A 56 4.97 -6.12 -5.80
N GLU A 57 5.78 -6.21 -6.86
CA GLU A 57 6.10 -7.45 -7.55
C GLU A 57 7.51 -7.90 -7.16
N TYR A 58 7.68 -9.20 -7.04
CA TYR A 58 8.95 -9.83 -6.75
C TYR A 58 9.32 -10.78 -7.90
N ASP A 59 10.61 -10.93 -8.16
CA ASP A 59 11.09 -11.95 -9.08
C ASP A 59 11.07 -13.35 -8.45
N ASN A 60 11.42 -14.37 -9.23
CA ASN A 60 11.43 -15.77 -8.78
C ASN A 60 12.44 -16.04 -7.64
N LEU A 61 13.35 -15.11 -7.35
CA LEU A 61 14.31 -15.19 -6.24
C LEU A 61 13.85 -14.38 -5.01
N ASN A 62 12.58 -13.95 -4.98
CA ASN A 62 11.98 -13.13 -3.91
C ASN A 62 12.61 -11.74 -3.73
N ARG A 63 13.24 -11.17 -4.76
CA ARG A 63 13.76 -9.80 -4.72
C ARG A 63 12.73 -8.84 -5.28
N LEU A 64 12.63 -7.64 -4.71
CA LEU A 64 11.74 -6.59 -5.22
C LEU A 64 12.11 -6.30 -6.67
N LYS A 65 11.13 -6.42 -7.57
CA LYS A 65 11.29 -6.27 -9.01
C LYS A 65 10.60 -5.03 -9.53
N ASN A 66 9.32 -4.83 -9.15
CA ASN A 66 8.53 -3.67 -9.55
C ASN A 66 7.75 -3.10 -8.36
N ALA A 67 7.47 -1.80 -8.44
CA ALA A 67 6.54 -1.10 -7.58
C ALA A 67 5.56 -0.32 -8.45
N PHE A 68 4.27 -0.62 -8.35
CA PHE A 68 3.22 0.02 -9.13
C PHE A 68 2.54 1.09 -8.26
N TYR A 69 2.69 2.35 -8.64
CA TYR A 69 2.00 3.47 -7.99
C TYR A 69 0.55 3.54 -8.47
N LYS A 70 -0.34 3.97 -7.57
CA LYS A 70 -1.70 4.36 -7.89
C LYS A 70 -2.22 5.41 -6.90
N GLU A 71 -3.13 6.24 -7.36
CA GLU A 71 -4.01 7.07 -6.53
C GLU A 71 -5.42 6.45 -6.55
N PRO A 72 -5.77 5.55 -5.62
CA PRO A 72 -7.00 4.76 -5.73
C PRO A 72 -8.28 5.59 -5.79
N THR A 73 -8.25 6.80 -5.25
CA THR A 73 -9.39 7.73 -5.22
C THR A 73 -9.59 8.47 -6.54
N THR A 74 -8.51 8.79 -7.28
CA THR A 74 -8.57 9.56 -8.54
C THR A 74 -8.45 8.65 -9.77
N GLY A 75 -7.95 7.42 -9.60
CA GLY A 75 -7.77 6.45 -10.67
C GLY A 75 -6.47 6.59 -11.45
N ASN A 76 -5.63 7.58 -11.12
CA ASN A 76 -4.32 7.83 -11.73
C ASN A 76 -3.23 6.84 -11.25
#